data_AF-A0A1I7VXF0-F1
#
_entry.id   AF-A0A1I7VXF0-F1
#
_cell.length_a   1.000
_cell.length_b   1.000
_cell.length_c   1.000
_cell.angle_alpha   90.00
_cell.angle_beta   90.00
_cell.angle_gamma   90.00
#
_symmetry.space_group_name_H-M   'P 1'
#
loop_
_entity.id
_entity.type
_entity.pdbx_description
1 polymer ?
#
loop_
_entity_poly.entity_id
_entity_poly.type
_entity_poly.pdbx_seq_one_letter_code
_entity_poly.pdbx_strand_id
1 'polypeptide(L)'
;MKWKNIVSKAPWQGGIYERLIGLTKNPLKRAIGRKYLAERELVTLIAEVEGIFNARPLTYVNFDDCVIIRPTDFILPNTSLHLPMIKDDDTQEEFIPHRLDTKERLVKYWESTLKTLDIFWEIFRTEYLTSLREHTQREITSPKGAQKRTPRKGEIALLNESGIPRGMWKLLRIKGVKIDKDGQVMNVQVETPTGKLLDRPINVLYPLEVNNDEDHLELNSKESTKVLEIEQDTGKLQEPIAM
;
A
#
# COMPACT_ATOMS: atom_id res chain seq x y z
N MET A 1 12.64 20.73 22.82
CA MET A 1 11.45 20.29 22.07
C MET A 1 10.72 21.54 21.57
N LYS A 2 10.46 21.68 20.26
CA LYS A 2 9.70 22.81 19.70
C LYS A 2 8.30 22.32 19.35
N TRP A 3 7.28 22.82 20.04
CA TRP A 3 5.89 22.47 19.77
C TRP A 3 5.40 23.21 18.51
N LYS A 4 4.75 22.50 17.59
CA LYS A 4 4.11 23.09 16.40
C LYS A 4 2.64 22.69 16.42
N ASN A 5 1.76 23.69 16.39
CA ASN A 5 0.31 23.50 16.31
C ASN A 5 -0.16 23.63 14.87
N ILE A 6 -1.18 22.85 14.51
CA ILE A 6 -1.99 23.15 13.34
C ILE A 6 -2.94 24.31 13.67
N VAL A 7 -3.41 25.00 12.62
CA VAL A 7 -4.44 26.02 12.75
C VAL A 7 -5.76 25.36 13.14
N SER A 8 -6.51 26.01 14.03
CA SER A 8 -7.82 25.55 14.45
C SER A 8 -8.73 25.32 13.24
N LYS A 9 -9.43 24.18 13.21
CA LYS A 9 -10.32 23.75 12.12
C LYS A 9 -9.63 23.61 10.75
N ALA A 10 -8.33 23.37 10.72
CA ALA A 10 -7.56 23.11 9.50
C ALA A 10 -7.12 21.63 9.37
N PRO A 11 -8.06 20.67 9.22
CA PRO A 11 -7.75 19.24 9.15
C PRO A 11 -6.77 18.88 8.02
N TRP A 12 -6.79 19.62 6.91
CA TRP A 12 -5.87 19.42 5.78
C TRP A 12 -4.40 19.60 6.13
N GLN A 13 -4.07 20.44 7.12
CA GLN A 13 -2.68 20.59 7.61
C GLN A 13 -2.18 19.30 8.28
N GLY A 14 -3.13 18.44 8.66
CA GLY A 14 -2.93 17.14 9.27
C GLY A 14 -3.27 15.94 8.41
N GLY A 15 -3.51 16.14 7.11
CA GLY A 15 -4.17 15.14 6.28
C GLY A 15 -3.51 13.75 6.29
N ILE A 16 -2.19 13.69 6.47
CA ILE A 16 -1.45 12.42 6.58
C ILE A 16 -1.92 11.62 7.81
N TYR A 17 -1.87 12.21 9.01
CA TYR A 17 -2.26 11.48 10.23
C TYR A 17 -3.78 11.27 10.29
N GLU A 18 -4.59 12.17 9.75
CA GLU A 18 -6.05 11.96 9.67
C GLU A 18 -6.41 10.78 8.78
N ARG A 19 -5.77 10.67 7.61
CA ARG A 19 -5.92 9.51 6.72
C ARG A 19 -5.43 8.24 7.40
N LEU A 20 -4.29 8.29 8.09
CA LEU A 20 -3.75 7.17 8.88
C LEU A 20 -4.76 6.66 9.91
N ILE A 21 -5.36 7.60 10.66
CA ILE A 21 -6.38 7.32 11.67
C ILE A 21 -7.61 6.70 11.01
N GLY A 22 -8.03 7.21 9.84
CA GLY A 22 -9.14 6.65 9.06
C GLY A 22 -8.89 5.20 8.63
N LEU A 23 -7.70 4.93 8.05
CA LEU A 23 -7.26 3.59 7.63
C LEU A 23 -7.10 2.61 8.80
N THR A 24 -6.97 3.10 10.03
CA THR A 24 -6.87 2.24 11.22
C THR A 24 -8.24 2.03 11.86
N LYS A 25 -8.95 3.11 12.17
CA LYS A 25 -10.20 3.07 12.93
C LYS A 25 -11.35 2.45 12.16
N ASN A 26 -11.47 2.71 10.84
CA ASN A 26 -12.58 2.18 10.06
C ASN A 26 -12.52 0.65 9.93
N PRO A 27 -11.38 0.05 9.52
CA PRO A 27 -11.25 -1.40 9.50
C PRO A 27 -11.39 -2.03 10.89
N LEU A 28 -10.81 -1.40 11.93
CA LEU A 28 -10.89 -1.90 13.30
C LEU A 28 -12.34 -1.96 13.80
N LYS A 29 -13.11 -0.88 13.61
CA LYS A 29 -14.53 -0.85 14.00
C LYS A 29 -15.34 -1.91 13.25
N ARG A 30 -15.06 -2.12 11.97
CA ARG A 30 -15.73 -3.15 11.15
C ARG A 30 -15.34 -4.57 11.57
N ALA A 31 -14.08 -4.80 11.93
CA ALA A 31 -13.58 -6.10 12.39
C ALA A 31 -14.12 -6.51 13.77
N ILE A 32 -14.24 -5.55 14.69
CA ILE A 32 -14.85 -5.78 16.01
C ILE A 32 -16.38 -5.95 15.88
N GLY A 33 -17.01 -5.19 15.00
CA GLY A 33 -18.44 -5.24 14.75
C GLY A 33 -19.25 -4.77 15.96
N ARG A 34 -20.09 -5.66 16.51
CA ARG A 34 -20.95 -5.38 17.68
C ARG A 34 -20.41 -5.99 18.99
N LYS A 35 -19.21 -6.57 18.96
CA LYS A 35 -18.61 -7.20 20.15
C LYS A 35 -18.15 -6.12 21.13
N TYR A 36 -18.34 -6.38 22.42
CA TYR A 36 -17.71 -5.62 23.49
C TYR A 36 -16.41 -6.33 23.88
N LEU A 37 -15.29 -5.62 23.77
CA LEU A 37 -13.98 -6.12 24.18
C LEU A 37 -13.66 -5.59 25.57
N ALA A 38 -13.11 -6.43 26.44
CA ALA A 38 -12.55 -5.95 27.70
C ALA A 38 -11.27 -5.13 27.45
N GLU A 39 -10.88 -4.31 28.42
CA GLU A 39 -9.75 -3.38 28.28
C GLU A 39 -8.46 -4.07 27.79
N ARG A 40 -8.08 -5.19 28.43
CA ARG A 40 -6.89 -5.96 28.05
C ARG A 40 -6.97 -6.51 26.63
N GLU A 41 -8.17 -6.87 26.20
CA GLU A 41 -8.43 -7.39 24.87
C GLU A 41 -8.24 -6.32 23.82
N LEU A 42 -8.78 -5.14 24.09
CA LEU A 42 -8.63 -3.98 23.23
C LEU A 42 -7.16 -3.54 23.13
N VAL A 43 -6.43 -3.50 24.25
CA VAL A 43 -5.00 -3.14 24.26
C VAL A 43 -4.17 -4.11 23.43
N THR A 44 -4.41 -5.42 23.60
CA THR A 44 -3.72 -6.46 22.81
C THR A 44 -4.04 -6.30 21.32
N LEU A 45 -5.32 -6.17 20.98
CA LEU A 45 -5.75 -6.01 19.59
C LEU A 45 -5.14 -4.78 18.93
N ILE A 46 -5.08 -3.64 19.64
CA ILE A 46 -4.49 -2.41 19.12
C ILE A 46 -2.99 -2.57 18.87
N ALA A 47 -2.26 -3.22 19.78
CA ALA A 47 -0.82 -3.48 19.61
C ALA A 47 -0.53 -4.36 18.39
N GLU A 48 -1.35 -5.38 18.16
CA GLU A 48 -1.23 -6.25 16.98
C GLU A 48 -1.57 -5.50 15.68
N VAL A 49 -2.61 -4.66 15.71
CA VAL A 49 -2.97 -3.78 14.59
C VAL A 49 -1.85 -2.81 14.26
N GLU A 50 -1.21 -2.22 15.28
CA GLU A 50 -0.03 -1.38 15.11
C GLU A 50 1.11 -2.15 14.43
N GLY A 51 1.34 -3.40 14.83
CA GLY A 51 2.31 -4.29 14.19
C GLY A 51 2.03 -4.49 12.70
N ILE A 52 0.79 -4.81 12.34
CA ILE A 52 0.34 -4.95 10.94
C ILE A 52 0.57 -3.65 10.16
N PHE A 53 0.21 -2.52 10.77
CA PHE A 53 0.31 -1.21 10.14
C PHE A 53 1.77 -0.80 9.87
N ASN A 54 2.66 -1.12 10.81
CA ASN A 54 4.10 -0.86 10.73
C ASN A 54 4.85 -1.90 9.88
N ALA A 55 4.21 -3.00 9.51
CA ALA A 55 4.74 -4.01 8.58
C ALA A 55 4.41 -3.71 7.10
N ARG A 56 3.63 -2.67 6.80
CA ARG A 56 3.23 -2.35 5.42
C ARG A 56 4.45 -1.88 4.57
N PRO A 57 4.49 -2.22 3.28
CA PRO A 57 5.59 -1.84 2.39
C PRO A 57 5.40 -0.38 1.94
N LEU A 58 6.38 0.46 2.23
CA LEU A 58 6.44 1.84 1.74
C LEU A 58 7.13 1.88 0.39
N THR A 59 8.30 1.22 0.30
CA THR A 59 9.09 1.11 -0.91
C THR A 59 9.95 -0.17 -0.87
N TYR A 60 10.79 -0.37 -1.88
CA TYR A 60 11.69 -1.51 -2.00
C TYR A 60 13.15 -1.06 -2.07
N VAL A 61 14.07 -1.88 -1.57
CA VAL A 61 15.52 -1.68 -1.72
C VAL A 61 16.05 -2.48 -2.90
N ASN A 62 15.79 -3.79 -2.90
CA ASN A 62 16.14 -4.68 -3.99
C ASN A 62 14.94 -5.58 -4.32
N PHE A 63 14.61 -5.66 -5.60
CA PHE A 63 13.52 -6.49 -6.09
C PHE A 63 13.86 -7.98 -6.01
N ASP A 64 15.09 -8.36 -6.38
CA ASP A 64 15.50 -9.77 -6.48
C ASP A 64 15.58 -10.41 -5.08
N ASP A 65 15.99 -9.63 -4.07
CA ASP A 65 16.06 -10.07 -2.67
C ASP A 65 14.74 -9.86 -1.89
N CYS A 66 13.68 -9.36 -2.54
CA CYS A 66 12.40 -9.01 -1.90
C CYS A 66 12.50 -8.04 -0.69
N VAL A 67 13.55 -7.22 -0.61
CA VAL A 67 13.77 -6.36 0.55
C VAL A 67 12.86 -5.14 0.45
N ILE A 68 11.87 -5.07 1.35
CA ILE A 68 10.96 -3.92 1.50
C ILE A 68 11.43 -3.00 2.62
N ILE A 69 11.20 -1.71 2.43
CA ILE A 69 11.29 -0.73 3.51
C ILE A 69 9.89 -0.53 4.07
N ARG A 70 9.73 -0.76 5.37
CA ARG A 70 8.49 -0.60 6.13
C ARG A 70 8.64 0.57 7.11
N PRO A 71 7.54 1.11 7.66
CA PRO A 71 7.62 2.17 8.67
C PRO A 71 8.50 1.79 9.88
N THR A 72 8.43 0.53 10.32
CA THR A 72 9.24 0.05 11.45
C THR A 72 10.75 0.09 11.18
N ASP A 73 11.17 -0.04 9.92
CA ASP A 73 12.59 -0.15 9.58
C ASP A 73 13.34 1.18 9.78
N PHE A 74 12.63 2.30 9.85
CA PHE A 74 13.20 3.61 10.21
C PHE A 74 13.56 3.73 11.69
N ILE A 75 12.94 2.94 12.55
CA ILE A 75 13.17 2.95 14.00
C ILE A 75 14.04 1.76 14.40
N LEU A 76 13.65 0.55 13.95
CA LEU A 76 14.30 -0.71 14.26
C LEU A 76 14.41 -1.56 12.98
N PRO A 77 15.52 -1.44 12.22
CA PRO A 77 15.71 -2.21 10.99
C PRO A 77 15.70 -3.71 11.28
N ASN A 78 15.15 -4.49 10.34
CA ASN A 78 15.09 -5.97 10.36
C ASN A 78 14.19 -6.56 11.47
N THR A 79 13.27 -5.79 12.05
CA THR A 79 12.33 -6.31 13.05
C THR A 79 11.27 -7.21 12.42
N SER A 80 11.07 -8.39 12.99
CA SER A 80 9.94 -9.26 12.64
C SER A 80 8.74 -8.89 13.51
N LEU A 81 7.68 -8.36 12.89
CA LEU A 81 6.42 -7.99 13.55
C LEU A 81 5.33 -9.08 13.37
N HIS A 82 5.68 -10.25 12.84
CA HIS A 82 4.68 -11.26 12.49
C HIS A 82 4.39 -12.20 13.65
N LEU A 83 3.13 -12.25 14.08
CA LEU A 83 2.62 -13.19 15.07
C LEU A 83 2.40 -14.59 14.44
N PRO A 84 2.79 -15.70 15.08
CA PRO A 84 2.59 -17.03 14.52
C PRO A 84 1.11 -17.28 14.19
N MET A 85 0.84 -17.74 12.96
CA MET A 85 -0.48 -18.28 12.64
C MET A 85 -0.59 -19.67 13.25
N ILE A 86 -1.63 -19.91 14.04
CA ILE A 86 -2.04 -21.28 14.34
C ILE A 86 -2.57 -21.81 13.00
N LYS A 87 -1.80 -22.68 12.36
CA LYS A 87 -2.35 -23.57 11.34
C LYS A 87 -3.12 -24.60 12.14
N ASP A 88 -4.43 -24.66 11.97
CA ASP A 88 -5.25 -25.74 12.50
C ASP A 88 -4.67 -27.04 11.94
N ASP A 89 -3.90 -27.76 12.77
CA ASP A 89 -3.72 -29.19 12.57
C ASP A 89 -4.98 -29.80 13.17
N ASP A 90 -5.84 -30.36 12.31
CA ASP A 90 -7.07 -31.08 12.66
C ASP A 90 -6.72 -32.26 13.58
N THR A 91 -6.44 -31.98 14.84
CA THR A 91 -6.39 -32.97 15.90
C THR A 91 -7.75 -32.93 16.58
N GLN A 92 -8.58 -33.91 16.23
CA GLN A 92 -9.82 -34.20 16.91
C GLN A 92 -9.52 -34.44 18.39
N GLU A 93 -9.67 -33.43 19.24
CA GLU A 93 -9.56 -33.61 20.68
C GLU A 93 -10.87 -34.20 21.20
N GLU A 94 -10.80 -35.45 21.67
CA GLU A 94 -11.85 -36.15 22.42
C GLU A 94 -12.42 -35.24 23.51
N PHE A 95 -13.76 -35.15 23.54
CA PHE A 95 -14.50 -34.40 24.53
C PHE A 95 -14.29 -34.99 25.94
N ILE A 96 -13.48 -34.33 26.78
CA ILE A 96 -13.35 -34.63 28.20
C ILE A 96 -14.09 -33.55 29.00
N PRO A 97 -15.14 -33.88 29.79
CA PRO A 97 -15.95 -32.89 30.45
C PRO A 97 -15.37 -32.53 31.82
N HIS A 98 -14.36 -31.66 31.91
CA HIS A 98 -13.85 -31.14 33.19
C HIS A 98 -13.86 -29.60 33.24
N ARG A 99 -13.96 -29.07 34.48
CA ARG A 99 -14.22 -27.66 34.82
C ARG A 99 -13.30 -26.68 34.09
N LEU A 100 -13.89 -25.73 33.35
CA LEU A 100 -13.25 -24.69 32.54
C LEU A 100 -12.12 -23.96 33.31
N ASP A 101 -10.88 -24.37 33.07
CA ASP A 101 -9.68 -23.85 33.70
C ASP A 101 -9.10 -22.67 32.88
N THR A 102 -8.37 -21.78 33.56
CA THR A 102 -7.86 -20.49 33.08
C THR A 102 -7.16 -20.57 31.71
N LYS A 103 -6.56 -21.73 31.40
CA LYS A 103 -5.89 -22.04 30.12
C LYS A 103 -6.86 -22.05 28.93
N GLU A 104 -7.99 -22.75 29.01
CA GLU A 104 -8.95 -22.83 27.89
C GLU A 104 -9.57 -21.47 27.58
N ARG A 105 -9.80 -20.67 28.62
CA ARG A 105 -10.28 -19.29 28.45
C ARG A 105 -9.26 -18.43 27.72
N LEU A 106 -7.97 -18.60 28.00
CA LEU A 106 -6.89 -17.91 27.31
C LEU A 106 -6.78 -18.35 25.84
N VAL A 107 -6.92 -19.64 25.55
CA VAL A 107 -6.92 -20.18 24.18
C VAL A 107 -8.09 -19.62 23.37
N LYS A 108 -9.32 -19.68 23.92
CA LYS A 108 -10.51 -19.10 23.26
C LYS A 108 -10.37 -17.59 23.04
N TYR A 109 -9.78 -16.88 24.00
CA TYR A 109 -9.49 -15.46 23.88
C TYR A 109 -8.49 -15.17 22.75
N TRP A 110 -7.41 -15.94 22.70
CA TRP A 110 -6.38 -15.82 21.67
C TRP A 110 -6.95 -16.10 20.28
N GLU A 111 -7.68 -17.20 20.10
CA GLU A 111 -8.37 -17.54 18.85
C GLU A 111 -9.35 -16.44 18.41
N SER A 112 -10.13 -15.89 19.35
CA SER A 112 -11.05 -14.79 19.06
C SER A 112 -10.29 -13.55 18.57
N THR A 113 -9.15 -13.25 19.18
CA THR A 113 -8.28 -12.12 18.78
C THR A 113 -7.72 -12.35 17.39
N LEU A 114 -7.20 -13.55 17.10
CA LEU A 114 -6.70 -13.91 15.77
C LEU A 114 -7.79 -13.80 14.70
N LYS A 115 -9.00 -14.31 14.97
CA LYS A 115 -10.14 -14.19 14.04
C LYS A 115 -10.50 -12.73 13.75
N THR A 116 -10.50 -11.88 14.77
CA THR A 116 -10.73 -10.43 14.58
C THR A 116 -9.58 -9.78 13.79
N LEU A 117 -8.33 -10.20 14.00
CA LEU A 117 -7.18 -9.72 13.24
C LEU A 117 -7.21 -10.16 11.77
N ASP A 118 -7.69 -11.37 11.45
CA ASP A 118 -7.88 -11.82 10.06
C ASP A 118 -8.90 -10.95 9.32
N ILE A 119 -10.04 -10.69 9.96
CA ILE A 119 -11.07 -9.81 9.40
C ILE A 119 -10.52 -8.39 9.24
N PHE A 120 -9.79 -7.89 10.24
CA PHE A 120 -9.14 -6.60 10.18
C PHE A 120 -8.17 -6.53 9.00
N TRP A 121 -7.28 -7.52 8.84
CA TRP A 121 -6.29 -7.57 7.78
C TRP A 121 -6.93 -7.51 6.39
N GLU A 122 -7.99 -8.29 6.14
CA GLU A 122 -8.68 -8.30 4.86
C GLU A 122 -9.31 -6.95 4.50
N ILE A 123 -9.94 -6.31 5.49
CA ILE A 123 -10.55 -4.99 5.31
C ILE A 123 -9.45 -3.93 5.14
N PHE A 124 -8.46 -3.92 6.02
CA PHE A 124 -7.34 -2.98 6.01
C PHE A 124 -6.59 -3.04 4.69
N ARG A 125 -6.21 -4.24 4.24
CA ARG A 125 -5.53 -4.47 2.97
C ARG A 125 -6.32 -3.89 1.80
N THR A 126 -7.63 -4.12 1.76
CA THR A 126 -8.49 -3.61 0.69
C THR A 126 -8.60 -2.09 0.71
N GLU A 127 -8.83 -1.49 1.88
CA GLU A 127 -8.93 -0.03 2.04
C GLU A 127 -7.58 0.65 1.75
N TYR A 128 -6.48 0.07 2.21
CA TYR A 128 -5.13 0.55 1.97
C TYR A 128 -4.77 0.54 0.48
N LEU A 129 -4.97 -0.59 -0.21
CA LEU A 129 -4.71 -0.71 -1.64
C LEU A 129 -5.58 0.26 -2.45
N THR A 130 -6.83 0.45 -2.05
CA THR A 130 -7.72 1.43 -2.68
C THR A 130 -7.21 2.85 -2.46
N SER A 131 -6.75 3.17 -1.25
CA SER A 131 -6.12 4.47 -0.95
C SER A 131 -4.87 4.72 -1.80
N LEU A 132 -4.03 3.70 -2.04
CA LEU A 132 -2.87 3.79 -2.94
C LEU A 132 -3.28 4.10 -4.38
N ARG A 133 -4.33 3.43 -4.86
CA ARG A 133 -4.88 3.67 -6.20
C ARG A 133 -5.39 5.10 -6.33
N GLU A 134 -6.17 5.56 -5.35
CA GLU A 134 -6.68 6.93 -5.34
C GLU A 134 -5.57 7.97 -5.26
N HIS A 135 -4.54 7.74 -4.44
CA HIS A 135 -3.40 8.66 -4.33
C HIS A 135 -2.69 8.80 -5.67
N THR A 136 -2.41 7.68 -6.33
CA THR A 136 -1.66 7.65 -7.59
C THR A 136 -2.47 8.17 -8.78
N GLN A 137 -3.81 8.05 -8.73
CA GLN A 137 -4.70 8.60 -9.76
C GLN A 137 -4.93 10.12 -9.63
N ARG A 138 -4.50 10.73 -8.51
CA ARG A 138 -4.66 12.17 -8.25
C ARG A 138 -3.50 13.02 -8.78
N GLU A 139 -2.72 12.54 -9.74
CA GLU A 139 -2.05 13.46 -10.67
C GLU A 139 -3.13 14.19 -11.49
N ILE A 140 -3.74 15.21 -10.88
CA ILE A 140 -4.80 16.03 -11.46
C ILE A 140 -4.17 16.82 -12.61
N THR A 141 -4.23 16.26 -13.81
CA THR A 141 -4.13 17.05 -15.04
C THR A 141 -5.54 17.21 -15.59
N SER A 142 -6.17 18.35 -15.26
CA SER A 142 -7.45 18.86 -15.77
C SER A 142 -8.76 18.40 -15.08
N PRO A 143 -9.78 19.27 -14.93
CA PRO A 143 -11.04 19.00 -14.21
C PRO A 143 -11.99 17.98 -14.86
N LYS A 144 -11.62 17.36 -16.00
CA LYS A 144 -12.53 16.54 -16.82
C LYS A 144 -12.07 15.11 -17.09
N GLY A 145 -10.97 14.65 -16.49
CA GLY A 145 -10.58 13.25 -16.63
C GLY A 145 -9.47 12.88 -15.67
N ALA A 146 -9.76 12.04 -14.69
CA ALA A 146 -8.71 11.28 -14.02
C ALA A 146 -8.09 10.36 -15.09
N GLN A 147 -6.94 10.75 -15.64
CA GLN A 147 -6.22 9.85 -16.53
C GLN A 147 -5.74 8.66 -15.71
N LYS A 148 -6.15 7.46 -16.14
CA LYS A 148 -5.68 6.20 -15.54
C LYS A 148 -4.18 6.11 -15.86
N ARG A 149 -3.33 6.43 -14.89
CA ARG A 149 -1.87 6.28 -15.01
C ARG A 149 -1.55 4.92 -15.62
N THR A 150 -0.81 4.94 -16.73
CA THR A 150 -0.37 3.72 -17.39
C THR A 150 0.85 3.18 -16.64
N PRO A 151 0.87 1.87 -16.31
CA PRO A 151 2.01 1.26 -15.64
C PRO A 151 3.25 1.31 -16.53
N ARG A 152 4.42 1.58 -15.94
CA ARG A 152 5.69 1.65 -16.67
C ARG A 152 6.38 0.30 -16.67
N LYS A 153 7.10 -0.01 -17.76
CA LYS A 153 8.02 -1.16 -17.78
C LYS A 153 9.13 -0.91 -16.76
N GLY A 154 9.41 -1.90 -15.92
CA GLY A 154 10.37 -1.83 -14.82
C GLY A 154 9.78 -1.40 -13.47
N GLU A 155 8.54 -0.89 -13.43
CA GLU A 155 7.90 -0.46 -12.19
C GLU A 155 7.61 -1.63 -11.26
N ILE A 156 7.83 -1.43 -9.95
CA ILE A 156 7.50 -2.40 -8.92
C ILE A 156 6.10 -2.09 -8.39
N ALA A 157 5.26 -3.13 -8.32
CA ALA A 157 3.89 -3.04 -7.87
C ALA A 157 3.57 -4.11 -6.82
N LEU A 158 2.60 -3.82 -5.97
CA LEU A 158 1.97 -4.74 -5.03
C LEU A 158 0.92 -5.58 -5.75
N LEU A 159 0.91 -6.88 -5.47
CA LEU A 159 -0.10 -7.81 -5.96
C LEU A 159 -1.22 -8.00 -4.93
N ASN A 160 -2.47 -7.79 -5.35
CA ASN A 160 -3.64 -8.11 -4.54
C ASN A 160 -4.15 -9.54 -4.79
N GLU A 161 -3.58 -10.54 -4.13
CA GLU A 161 -4.04 -11.94 -4.24
C GLU A 161 -4.81 -12.37 -2.98
N SER A 162 -5.84 -13.19 -3.13
CA SER A 162 -6.53 -13.79 -1.99
C SER A 162 -5.64 -14.87 -1.34
N GLY A 163 -5.78 -15.05 -0.01
CA GLY A 163 -5.05 -16.08 0.72
C GLY A 163 -3.58 -15.76 1.04
N ILE A 164 -3.15 -14.50 0.88
CA ILE A 164 -1.85 -14.05 1.38
C ILE A 164 -1.92 -13.99 2.92
N PRO A 165 -0.95 -14.59 3.64
CA PRO A 165 -0.87 -14.47 5.10
C PRO A 165 -0.88 -13.01 5.59
N ARG A 166 -1.41 -12.79 6.80
CA ARG A 166 -1.43 -11.46 7.43
C ARG A 166 -0.04 -10.83 7.44
N GLY A 167 0.05 -9.55 7.10
CA GLY A 167 1.31 -8.79 7.11
C GLY A 167 2.29 -9.15 6.00
N MET A 168 1.97 -10.10 5.12
CA MET A 168 2.79 -10.42 3.95
C MET A 168 2.29 -9.63 2.74
N TRP A 169 3.23 -9.08 1.97
CA TRP A 169 2.93 -8.32 0.75
C TRP A 169 3.74 -8.87 -0.40
N LYS A 170 3.07 -9.26 -1.48
CA LYS A 170 3.74 -9.79 -2.68
C LYS A 170 4.10 -8.63 -3.61
N LEU A 171 5.39 -8.52 -3.91
CA LEU A 171 5.93 -7.58 -4.90
C LEU A 171 6.06 -8.24 -6.26
N LEU A 172 5.87 -7.44 -7.30
CA LEU A 172 6.02 -7.83 -8.70
C LEU A 172 6.68 -6.72 -9.50
N ARG A 173 7.54 -7.09 -10.46
CA ARG A 173 8.16 -6.17 -11.42
C ARG A 173 7.41 -6.22 -12.74
N ILE A 174 7.00 -5.09 -13.27
CA ILE A 174 6.31 -5.01 -14.56
C ILE A 174 7.33 -5.17 -15.69
N LYS A 175 7.22 -6.22 -16.52
CA LYS A 175 8.11 -6.43 -17.68
C LYS A 175 7.51 -5.89 -18.96
N GLY A 176 6.21 -6.09 -19.15
CA GLY A 176 5.53 -5.74 -20.39
C GLY A 176 4.08 -5.38 -20.15
N VAL A 177 3.58 -4.43 -20.93
CA VAL A 177 2.20 -3.98 -20.88
C VAL A 177 1.53 -4.41 -22.17
N LYS A 178 0.45 -5.20 -22.07
CA LYS A 178 -0.36 -5.63 -23.22
C LYS A 178 -1.53 -4.66 -23.37
N ILE A 179 -1.52 -3.92 -24.47
CA ILE A 179 -2.52 -2.92 -24.82
C ILE A 179 -3.53 -3.56 -25.77
N ASP A 180 -4.81 -3.31 -25.55
CA ASP A 180 -5.87 -3.77 -26.46
C ASP A 180 -6.00 -2.86 -27.69
N LYS A 181 -6.81 -3.26 -28.67
CA LYS A 181 -7.09 -2.49 -29.89
C LYS A 181 -7.63 -1.09 -29.62
N ASP A 182 -8.30 -0.91 -28.48
CA ASP A 182 -8.85 0.39 -28.02
C ASP A 182 -7.82 1.26 -27.27
N GLY A 183 -6.54 0.87 -27.24
CA GLY A 183 -5.49 1.63 -26.57
C GLY A 183 -5.48 1.52 -25.05
N GLN A 184 -6.35 0.69 -24.46
CA GLN A 184 -6.42 0.49 -23.01
C GLN A 184 -5.53 -0.68 -22.54
N VAL A 185 -4.88 -0.49 -21.40
CA VAL A 185 -4.10 -1.54 -20.73
C VAL A 185 -5.05 -2.47 -19.96
N MET A 186 -5.16 -3.73 -20.39
CA MET A 186 -5.91 -4.76 -19.66
C MET A 186 -4.99 -5.69 -18.86
N ASN A 187 -3.96 -6.22 -19.52
CA ASN A 187 -3.08 -7.23 -18.96
C ASN A 187 -1.63 -6.75 -18.94
N VAL A 188 -0.91 -7.14 -17.89
CA VAL A 188 0.48 -6.80 -17.67
C VAL A 188 1.24 -8.10 -17.43
N GLN A 189 2.36 -8.26 -18.15
CA GLN A 189 3.31 -9.32 -17.88
C GLN A 189 4.21 -8.86 -16.74
N VAL A 190 4.14 -9.59 -15.64
CA VAL A 190 4.82 -9.30 -14.39
C VAL A 190 5.81 -10.41 -14.08
N GLU A 191 6.92 -10.04 -13.48
CA GLU A 191 7.94 -10.94 -12.98
C GLU A 191 7.83 -10.99 -11.46
N THR A 192 7.91 -12.20 -10.92
CA THR A 192 8.07 -12.42 -9.48
C THR A 192 9.54 -12.32 -9.10
N PRO A 193 9.87 -12.07 -7.83
CA PRO A 193 11.27 -12.05 -7.39
C PRO A 193 12.04 -13.35 -7.67
N THR A 194 11.33 -14.48 -7.80
CA THR A 194 11.89 -15.77 -8.21
C THR A 194 12.18 -15.89 -9.71
N GLY A 195 11.97 -14.81 -10.48
CA GLY A 195 12.16 -14.77 -11.94
C GLY A 195 11.02 -15.36 -12.76
N LYS A 196 9.94 -15.87 -12.13
CA LYS A 196 8.79 -16.42 -12.86
C LYS A 196 7.96 -15.29 -13.46
N LEU A 197 7.71 -15.39 -14.77
CA LEU A 197 6.81 -14.51 -15.51
C LEU A 197 5.35 -14.98 -15.38
N LEU A 198 4.47 -14.04 -15.10
CA LEU A 198 3.03 -14.24 -14.97
C LEU A 198 2.30 -13.15 -15.76
N ASP A 199 1.13 -13.47 -16.30
CA ASP A 199 0.20 -12.45 -16.78
C ASP A 199 -0.82 -12.15 -15.67
N ARG A 200 -1.02 -10.86 -15.38
CA ARG A 200 -1.99 -10.38 -14.40
C ARG A 200 -2.80 -9.20 -14.95
N PRO A 201 -4.09 -9.10 -14.61
CA PRO A 201 -4.88 -7.94 -14.96
C PRO A 201 -4.41 -6.71 -14.16
N ILE A 202 -4.45 -5.53 -14.78
CA ILE A 202 -3.99 -4.28 -14.16
C ILE A 202 -4.73 -3.94 -12.85
N ASN A 203 -6.00 -4.36 -12.71
CA ASN A 203 -6.81 -4.05 -11.53
C ASN A 203 -6.33 -4.70 -10.23
N VAL A 204 -5.43 -5.69 -10.35
CA VAL A 204 -4.88 -6.45 -9.22
C VAL A 204 -3.50 -5.92 -8.82
N LEU A 205 -2.93 -5.01 -9.63
CA LEU A 205 -1.65 -4.37 -9.38
C LEU A 205 -1.84 -2.98 -8.79
N TYR A 206 -1.08 -2.69 -7.74
CA TYR A 206 -1.12 -1.41 -7.04
C TYR A 206 0.29 -0.83 -6.94
N PRO A 207 0.47 0.49 -7.15
CA PRO A 207 1.76 1.14 -6.94
C PRO A 207 2.15 1.16 -5.46
N LEU A 208 3.44 1.36 -5.15
CA LEU A 208 3.91 1.53 -3.78
C LEU A 208 3.60 2.94 -3.26
N GLU A 209 3.66 3.15 -1.93
CA GLU A 209 3.43 4.49 -1.33
C GLU A 209 4.46 5.51 -1.83
N VAL A 210 5.73 5.08 -1.92
CA VAL A 210 6.85 5.92 -2.35
C VAL A 210 7.45 5.33 -3.62
N ASN A 211 7.17 5.98 -4.75
CA ASN A 211 7.75 5.69 -6.05
C ASN A 211 8.73 6.81 -6.45
N ASN A 212 9.78 6.48 -7.19
CA ASN A 212 10.76 7.44 -7.75
C ASN A 212 10.18 8.41 -8.81
N ASP A 213 8.86 8.54 -8.93
CA ASP A 213 8.26 9.42 -9.94
C ASP A 213 8.40 10.90 -9.61
N GLU A 214 8.60 11.26 -8.33
CA GLU A 214 8.83 12.66 -7.94
C GLU A 214 10.12 13.23 -8.57
N ASP A 215 11.15 12.42 -8.78
CA ASP A 215 12.41 12.87 -9.40
C ASP A 215 12.26 13.15 -10.91
N HIS A 216 11.33 12.48 -11.60
CA HIS A 216 11.17 12.62 -13.05
C HIS A 216 10.26 13.77 -13.48
N LEU A 217 9.40 14.28 -12.59
CA LEU A 217 8.58 15.47 -12.84
C LEU A 217 9.43 16.76 -12.80
N GLU A 218 10.48 16.79 -11.99
CA GLU A 218 11.47 17.87 -12.01
C GLU A 218 12.35 17.86 -13.25
N LEU A 219 12.65 16.68 -13.81
CA LEU A 219 13.45 16.56 -15.03
C LEU A 219 12.65 16.98 -16.28
N ASN A 220 11.39 16.55 -16.39
CA ASN A 220 10.54 16.92 -17.53
C ASN A 220 10.15 18.40 -17.56
N SER A 221 10.02 19.04 -16.39
CA SER A 221 9.81 20.49 -16.32
C SER A 221 11.05 21.26 -16.76
N LYS A 222 12.25 20.85 -16.32
CA LYS A 222 13.54 21.44 -16.75
C LYS A 222 13.84 21.21 -18.23
N GLU A 223 13.47 20.06 -18.80
CA GLU A 223 13.63 19.77 -20.22
C GLU A 223 12.62 20.54 -21.09
N SER A 224 11.35 20.67 -20.67
CA SER A 224 10.37 21.52 -21.38
C SER A 224 10.76 22.99 -21.36
N THR A 225 11.34 23.50 -20.26
CA THR A 225 11.84 24.88 -20.20
C THR A 225 13.03 25.09 -21.14
N LYS A 226 13.95 24.13 -21.24
CA LYS A 226 15.08 24.20 -22.18
C LYS A 226 14.66 24.17 -23.65
N VAL A 227 13.66 23.36 -24.02
CA VAL A 227 13.16 23.29 -25.41
C VAL A 227 12.49 24.59 -25.82
N LEU A 228 11.73 25.22 -24.92
CA LEU A 228 11.09 26.52 -25.16
C LEU A 228 12.10 27.67 -25.28
N GLU A 229 13.22 27.63 -24.56
CA GLU A 229 14.30 28.63 -24.68
C GLU A 229 15.07 28.51 -26.01
N ILE A 230 15.25 27.29 -26.53
CA ILE A 230 15.95 27.04 -27.81
C ILE A 230 15.10 27.46 -29.02
N GLU A 231 13.78 27.29 -28.97
CA GLU A 231 12.89 27.71 -30.07
C GLU A 231 12.70 29.24 -30.13
N GLN A 232 12.88 29.97 -29.03
CA GLN A 232 12.78 31.44 -29.02
C GLN A 232 14.02 32.14 -29.60
N ASP A 233 15.19 31.50 -29.58
CA ASP A 233 16.45 32.11 -30.04
C ASP A 233 16.70 31.91 -31.56
N THR A 234 16.03 30.93 -32.18
CA THR A 234 16.19 30.62 -33.61
C THR A 234 15.24 31.42 -34.52
N GLY A 235 14.28 32.18 -33.96
CA GLY A 235 13.26 32.94 -34.70
C GLY A 235 13.60 34.40 -35.05
N LYS A 236 14.82 34.89 -34.78
CA LYS A 236 15.24 36.28 -35.06
C LYS A 236 16.45 36.37 -36.01
N LEU A 237 16.30 35.87 -37.23
CA LEU A 237 17.09 36.35 -38.38
C LEU A 237 16.12 36.68 -39.51
N GLN A 238 15.91 37.99 -39.69
CA GLN A 238 14.96 38.61 -40.63
C GLN A 238 15.26 38.30 -42.10
N GLU A 239 14.16 38.06 -42.82
CA GLU A 239 14.01 37.99 -44.28
C GLU A 239 14.25 39.34 -45.00
N PRO A 240 14.38 39.34 -46.35
CA PRO A 240 14.98 40.40 -47.15
C PRO A 240 14.00 41.50 -47.56
N ILE A 241 14.53 42.70 -47.83
CA ILE A 241 13.81 43.80 -48.47
C ILE A 241 14.13 43.77 -49.96
N ALA A 242 13.09 43.61 -50.79
CA ALA A 242 13.15 43.75 -52.24
C ALA A 242 12.70 45.16 -52.65
N MET A 243 13.50 45.85 -53.46
CA MET A 243 13.10 46.51 -54.70
C MET A 243 14.35 46.75 -55.57
#